data_AF-A0A7V4P3Z0-F1
#
_entry.id   AF-A0A7V4P3Z0-F1
#
_cell.length_a   1.000
_cell.length_b   1.000
_cell.length_c   1.000
_cell.angle_alpha   90.00
_cell.angle_beta   90.00
_cell.angle_gamma   90.00
#
_symmetry.space_group_name_H-M   'P 1'
#
loop_
_entity.id
_entity.type
_entity.pdbx_description
1 polymer ?
#
loop_
_entity_poly.entity_id
_entity_poly.type
_entity_poly.pdbx_seq_one_letter_code
_entity_poly.pdbx_strand_id
1 'polypeptide(L)'
;MSESNLDPSLPDRPADHRLSPVRFPIALLVGVVILSGLLWILARVIWLPAYFGVFFFLVAGMLAGAASFRVARPLRPMRRGRVAAGVAAVTVVSSGIGLVWEYQYRAATIGELPRFASAYQDAQQRGLSAATVATQARQAFDELLRAQYTPGATIGYVRWAVAAGTARLTLPGGFSEEVSIGHRGWAWLLRTLAAYGLLAVGLWYQLEALRQATPTNNILPPGAEVLEE
;
A
#
# COMPACT_ATOMS: atom_id res chain seq x y z
N MET A 1 56.92 -24.02 37.40
CA MET A 1 57.17 -23.65 35.99
C MET A 1 55.95 -24.07 35.20
N SER A 2 55.15 -23.10 34.79
CA SER A 2 53.85 -23.31 34.15
C SER A 2 53.95 -22.69 32.75
N GLU A 3 54.06 -23.53 31.72
CA GLU A 3 54.05 -23.07 30.33
C GLU A 3 52.62 -22.74 29.91
N SER A 4 52.37 -21.46 29.71
CA SER A 4 51.13 -20.93 29.16
C SER A 4 51.12 -21.23 27.66
N ASN A 5 50.43 -22.30 27.27
CA ASN A 5 50.05 -22.56 25.88
C ASN A 5 48.98 -21.55 25.45
N LEU A 6 49.45 -20.42 24.91
CA LEU A 6 48.61 -19.49 24.16
C LEU A 6 48.18 -20.17 22.87
N ASP A 7 46.90 -20.56 22.81
CA ASP A 7 46.24 -21.13 21.64
C ASP A 7 46.26 -20.11 20.47
N PRO A 8 47.03 -20.36 19.39
CA PRO A 8 47.20 -19.42 18.27
C PRO A 8 46.01 -19.44 17.28
N SER A 9 44.89 -20.06 17.64
CA SER A 9 43.75 -20.27 16.74
C SER A 9 42.54 -19.39 17.03
N LEU A 10 42.72 -18.19 17.60
CA LEU A 10 41.63 -17.21 17.59
C LEU A 10 41.43 -16.70 16.15
N PRO A 11 40.33 -17.09 15.46
CA PRO A 11 40.08 -16.64 14.10
C PRO A 11 40.02 -15.11 14.11
N ASP A 12 40.73 -14.49 13.17
CA ASP A 12 40.68 -13.06 12.89
C ASP A 12 39.23 -12.59 13.03
N ARG A 13 38.97 -11.72 14.01
CA ARG A 13 37.65 -11.11 14.18
C ARG A 13 37.29 -10.52 12.82
N PRO A 14 36.22 -11.00 12.14
CA PRO A 14 35.87 -10.51 10.83
C PRO A 14 35.73 -9.00 10.95
N ALA A 15 36.52 -8.28 10.15
CA ALA A 15 36.62 -6.83 10.20
C ALA A 15 35.22 -6.25 10.38
N ASP A 16 35.05 -5.42 11.43
CA ASP A 16 33.81 -4.70 11.72
C ASP A 16 33.45 -3.89 10.47
N HIS A 17 32.68 -4.52 9.57
CA HIS A 17 32.11 -3.88 8.42
C HIS A 17 31.16 -2.84 8.99
N ARG A 18 31.65 -1.61 9.15
CA ARG A 18 30.87 -0.45 9.62
C ARG A 18 29.59 -0.41 8.81
N LEU A 19 28.52 -0.92 9.40
CA LEU A 19 27.23 -1.07 8.75
C LEU A 19 26.76 0.33 8.40
N SER A 20 26.74 0.67 7.10
CA SER A 20 26.33 2.00 6.66
C SER A 20 24.88 2.24 7.13
N PRO A 21 24.64 3.28 7.95
CA PRO A 21 23.31 3.56 8.49
C PRO A 21 22.28 3.88 7.38
N VAL A 22 22.76 4.19 6.17
CA VAL A 22 21.98 4.55 4.98
C VAL A 22 21.26 3.34 4.36
N ARG A 23 21.73 2.10 4.60
CA ARG A 23 21.12 0.90 4.00
C ARG A 23 19.69 0.65 4.46
N PHE A 24 19.33 1.03 5.69
CA PHE A 24 17.97 0.83 6.19
C PHE A 24 16.96 1.78 5.52
N PRO A 25 17.19 3.11 5.45
CA PRO A 25 16.39 4.00 4.62
C PRO A 25 16.23 3.53 3.17
N ILE A 26 17.30 3.04 2.54
CA ILE A 26 17.23 2.50 1.17
C ILE A 26 16.28 1.29 1.10
N ALA A 27 16.36 0.36 2.06
CA ALA A 27 15.45 -0.78 2.11
C ALA A 27 13.98 -0.36 2.27
N LEU A 28 13.69 0.66 3.08
CA LEU A 28 12.34 1.22 3.22
C LEU A 28 11.87 1.88 1.92
N LEU A 29 12.76 2.64 1.27
CA LEU A 29 12.47 3.28 -0.02
C LEU A 29 12.14 2.24 -1.10
N VAL A 30 12.92 1.15 -1.20
CA VAL A 30 12.64 0.03 -2.11
C VAL A 30 11.24 -0.55 -1.86
N GLY A 31 10.87 -0.72 -0.59
CA GLY A 31 9.54 -1.17 -0.21
C GLY A 31 8.45 -0.21 -0.69
N VAL A 32 8.63 1.10 -0.48
CA VAL A 32 7.68 2.13 -0.92
C VAL A 32 7.54 2.17 -2.45
N VAL A 33 8.64 2.03 -3.20
CA VAL A 33 8.62 2.02 -4.67
C VAL A 33 7.84 0.83 -5.20
N ILE A 34 8.11 -0.38 -4.68
CA ILE A 34 7.38 -1.59 -5.05
C ILE A 34 5.90 -1.46 -4.69
N LEU A 35 5.60 -1.01 -3.46
CA LEU A 35 4.22 -0.83 -3.01
C LEU A 35 3.49 0.24 -3.82
N SER A 36 4.14 1.32 -4.25
CA SER A 36 3.50 2.35 -5.07
C SER A 36 2.96 1.76 -6.39
N GLY A 37 3.76 0.95 -7.08
CA GLY A 37 3.34 0.26 -8.30
C GLY A 37 2.21 -0.76 -8.04
N LEU A 38 2.32 -1.55 -6.96
CA LEU A 38 1.29 -2.52 -6.59
C LEU A 38 -0.03 -1.82 -6.20
N LEU A 39 0.03 -0.73 -5.43
CA LEU A 39 -1.14 0.02 -4.99
C LEU A 39 -1.90 0.66 -6.15
N TRP A 40 -1.21 1.09 -7.20
CA TRP A 40 -1.85 1.55 -8.44
C TRP A 40 -2.69 0.44 -9.10
N ILE A 41 -2.19 -0.80 -9.11
CA ILE A 41 -2.94 -1.97 -9.60
C ILE A 41 -4.12 -2.25 -8.65
N LEU A 42 -3.86 -2.32 -7.34
CA LEU A 42 -4.87 -2.61 -6.32
C LEU A 42 -6.01 -1.57 -6.32
N ALA A 43 -5.73 -0.30 -6.59
CA ALA A 43 -6.75 0.75 -6.69
C ALA A 43 -7.78 0.46 -7.79
N ARG A 44 -7.40 -0.23 -8.87
CA ARG A 44 -8.31 -0.66 -9.94
C ARG A 44 -9.01 -1.97 -9.64
N VAL A 45 -8.30 -2.86 -8.94
CA VAL A 45 -8.79 -4.18 -8.53
C VAL A 45 -9.74 -4.08 -7.32
N ILE A 46 -9.89 -2.90 -6.73
CA ILE A 46 -10.71 -2.64 -5.53
C ILE A 46 -12.19 -3.02 -5.67
N TRP A 47 -12.65 -3.24 -6.90
CA TRP A 47 -13.98 -3.68 -7.27
C TRP A 47 -14.17 -5.19 -7.30
N LEU A 48 -13.11 -5.98 -7.15
CA LEU A 48 -13.23 -7.41 -6.88
C LEU A 48 -13.99 -7.63 -5.56
N PRO A 49 -14.65 -8.79 -5.38
CA PRO A 49 -15.32 -9.13 -4.14
C PRO A 49 -14.40 -8.90 -2.93
N ALA A 50 -14.95 -8.34 -1.85
CA ALA A 50 -14.19 -7.73 -0.75
C ALA A 50 -13.00 -8.58 -0.23
N TYR A 51 -13.16 -9.90 -0.16
CA TYR A 51 -12.14 -10.83 0.31
C TYR A 51 -10.89 -10.88 -0.59
N PHE A 52 -11.05 -10.77 -1.91
CA PHE A 52 -9.91 -10.80 -2.84
C PHE A 52 -9.04 -9.55 -2.69
N GLY A 53 -9.65 -8.37 -2.54
CA GLY A 53 -8.90 -7.13 -2.37
C GLY A 53 -7.99 -7.17 -1.14
N VAL A 54 -8.54 -7.58 0.01
CA VAL A 54 -7.83 -7.66 1.29
C VAL A 54 -6.67 -8.66 1.24
N PHE A 55 -6.83 -9.79 0.55
CA PHE A 55 -5.76 -10.75 0.30
C PHE A 55 -4.57 -10.15 -0.48
N PHE A 56 -4.84 -9.35 -1.51
CA PHE A 56 -3.78 -8.71 -2.30
C PHE A 56 -2.93 -7.73 -1.49
N PHE A 57 -3.49 -7.06 -0.48
CA PHE A 57 -2.71 -6.20 0.42
C PHE A 57 -1.70 -6.99 1.27
N LEU A 58 -2.10 -8.16 1.76
CA LEU A 58 -1.19 -9.06 2.48
C LEU A 58 -0.03 -9.52 1.57
N VAL A 59 -0.36 -10.02 0.38
CA VAL A 59 0.63 -10.46 -0.60
C VAL A 59 1.57 -9.32 -1.01
N ALA A 60 1.03 -8.13 -1.26
CA ALA A 60 1.83 -6.95 -1.58
C ALA A 60 2.80 -6.59 -0.44
N GLY A 61 2.31 -6.63 0.81
CA GLY A 61 3.14 -6.43 2.00
C GLY A 61 4.27 -7.47 2.11
N MET A 62 3.98 -8.74 1.84
CA MET A 62 5.00 -9.80 1.84
C MET A 62 6.03 -9.62 0.72
N LEU A 63 5.61 -9.28 -0.50
CA LEU A 63 6.54 -9.07 -1.63
C LEU A 63 7.47 -7.88 -1.38
N ALA A 64 6.90 -6.74 -0.97
CA ALA A 64 7.67 -5.56 -0.64
C ALA A 64 8.59 -5.82 0.56
N GLY A 65 8.07 -6.49 1.61
CA GLY A 65 8.83 -6.85 2.79
C GLY A 65 10.02 -7.75 2.46
N ALA A 66 9.84 -8.74 1.59
CA ALA A 66 10.92 -9.64 1.15
C ALA A 66 12.02 -8.89 0.39
N ALA A 67 11.65 -7.96 -0.50
CA ALA A 67 12.61 -7.13 -1.21
C ALA A 67 13.37 -6.19 -0.26
N SER A 68 12.65 -5.46 0.60
CA SER A 68 13.25 -4.60 1.65
C SER A 68 14.18 -5.40 2.56
N PHE A 69 13.77 -6.60 2.96
CA PHE A 69 14.58 -7.51 3.77
C PHE A 69 15.88 -7.89 3.07
N ARG A 70 15.87 -8.22 1.77
CA ARG A 70 17.11 -8.57 1.03
C ARG A 70 18.13 -7.44 1.06
N VAL A 71 17.66 -6.20 0.96
CA VAL A 71 18.51 -4.99 1.05
C VAL A 71 18.99 -4.75 2.48
N ALA A 72 18.13 -4.96 3.48
CA ALA A 72 18.44 -4.71 4.88
C ALA A 72 19.17 -5.89 5.57
N ARG A 73 19.24 -7.08 4.95
CA ARG A 73 19.81 -8.31 5.54
C ARG A 73 21.20 -8.11 6.18
N PRO A 74 22.14 -7.32 5.60
CA PRO A 74 23.44 -7.10 6.21
C PRO A 74 23.39 -6.36 7.56
N LEU A 75 22.26 -5.71 7.91
CA LEU A 75 22.11 -4.90 9.11
C LEU A 75 21.70 -5.69 10.36
N ARG A 76 21.63 -7.02 10.26
CA ARG A 76 21.27 -7.89 11.37
C ARG A 76 22.37 -7.90 12.44
N PRO A 77 22.00 -8.07 13.74
CA PRO A 77 20.64 -8.04 14.26
C PRO A 77 20.11 -6.61 14.47
N MET A 78 18.84 -6.38 14.14
CA MET A 78 18.17 -5.10 14.35
C MET A 78 17.31 -5.11 15.62
N ARG A 79 17.27 -3.97 16.35
CA ARG A 79 16.36 -3.77 17.48
C ARG A 79 14.90 -3.77 17.01
N ARG A 80 14.01 -4.44 17.75
CA ARG A 80 12.56 -4.55 17.45
C ARG A 80 11.91 -3.20 17.17
N GLY A 81 12.19 -2.19 17.99
CA GLY A 81 11.62 -0.84 17.83
C GLY A 81 11.98 -0.19 16.48
N ARG A 82 13.19 -0.43 15.96
CA ARG A 82 13.62 0.11 14.67
C ARG A 82 12.92 -0.57 13.50
N VAL A 83 12.70 -1.89 13.59
CA VAL A 83 11.92 -2.66 12.61
C VAL A 83 10.46 -2.20 12.62
N ALA A 84 9.85 -2.08 13.80
CA ALA A 84 8.47 -1.61 13.96
C ALA A 84 8.27 -0.20 13.40
N ALA A 85 9.18 0.74 13.72
CA ALA A 85 9.13 2.08 13.16
C ALA A 85 9.26 2.09 11.64
N GLY A 86 10.13 1.24 11.07
CA GLY A 86 10.26 1.10 9.61
C GLY A 86 8.99 0.57 8.95
N VAL A 87 8.38 -0.48 9.51
CA VAL A 87 7.10 -1.03 9.03
C VAL A 87 5.99 0.01 9.11
N ALA A 88 5.87 0.71 10.24
CA ALA A 88 4.87 1.76 10.43
C ALA A 88 5.07 2.90 9.41
N ALA A 89 6.31 3.37 9.23
CA ALA A 89 6.62 4.43 8.27
C ALA A 89 6.24 4.03 6.83
N VAL A 90 6.66 2.84 6.38
CA VAL A 90 6.30 2.34 5.04
C VAL A 90 4.79 2.19 4.91
N THR A 91 4.12 1.62 5.91
CA THR A 91 2.65 1.45 5.89
C THR A 91 1.93 2.79 5.77
N VAL A 92 2.30 3.80 6.55
CA VAL A 92 1.66 5.13 6.52
C VAL A 92 1.86 5.81 5.17
N VAL A 93 3.11 5.81 4.67
CA VAL A 93 3.42 6.42 3.36
C VAL A 93 2.67 5.71 2.24
N SER A 94 2.71 4.37 2.21
CA SER A 94 1.99 3.56 1.25
C SER A 94 0.47 3.75 1.35
N SER A 95 -0.08 3.93 2.55
CA SER A 95 -1.51 4.22 2.73
C SER A 95 -1.89 5.56 2.12
N GLY A 96 -1.07 6.59 2.32
CA GLY A 96 -1.26 7.89 1.67
C GLY A 96 -1.23 7.79 0.14
N ILE A 97 -0.23 7.08 -0.42
CA ILE A 97 -0.12 6.84 -1.87
C ILE A 97 -1.34 6.09 -2.39
N GLY A 98 -1.77 5.02 -1.70
CA GLY A 98 -2.94 4.22 -2.09
C GLY A 98 -4.23 5.04 -2.11
N LEU A 99 -4.45 5.91 -1.12
CA LEU A 99 -5.59 6.82 -1.10
C LEU A 99 -5.56 7.85 -2.23
N VAL A 100 -4.37 8.35 -2.59
CA VAL A 100 -4.22 9.25 -3.76
C VAL A 100 -4.59 8.50 -5.04
N TRP A 101 -4.09 7.28 -5.25
CA TRP A 101 -4.42 6.48 -6.43
C TRP A 101 -5.90 6.11 -6.48
N GLU A 102 -6.51 5.74 -5.35
CA GLU A 102 -7.95 5.48 -5.27
C GLU A 102 -8.75 6.72 -5.67
N TYR A 103 -8.42 7.89 -5.10
CA TYR A 103 -9.08 9.15 -5.47
C TYR A 103 -8.90 9.48 -6.96
N GLN A 104 -7.69 9.40 -7.50
CA GLN A 104 -7.44 9.72 -8.91
C GLN A 104 -8.17 8.78 -9.85
N TYR A 105 -8.17 7.48 -9.55
CA TYR A 105 -8.91 6.49 -10.32
C TYR A 105 -10.43 6.77 -10.25
N ARG A 106 -10.95 7.09 -9.07
CA ARG A 106 -12.35 7.48 -8.89
C ARG A 106 -12.70 8.73 -9.68
N ALA A 107 -11.93 9.80 -9.54
CA ALA A 107 -12.14 11.05 -10.26
C ALA A 107 -12.05 10.86 -11.79
N ALA A 108 -11.19 9.94 -12.26
CA ALA A 108 -11.05 9.63 -13.68
C ALA A 108 -12.20 8.79 -14.25
N THR A 109 -12.82 7.96 -13.42
CA THR A 109 -13.92 7.05 -13.83
C THR A 109 -15.32 7.61 -13.53
N ILE A 110 -15.40 8.76 -12.84
CA ILE A 110 -16.64 9.52 -12.71
C ILE A 110 -17.05 10.02 -14.09
N GLY A 111 -18.31 9.76 -14.43
CA GLY A 111 -18.83 10.07 -15.75
C GLY A 111 -18.83 8.89 -16.71
N GLU A 112 -18.26 7.73 -16.39
CA GLU A 112 -18.21 6.58 -17.31
C GLU A 112 -19.54 5.80 -17.38
N LEU A 113 -19.73 5.08 -18.50
CA LEU A 113 -20.81 4.12 -18.69
C LEU A 113 -20.63 2.89 -17.79
N PRO A 114 -21.72 2.20 -17.38
CA PRO A 114 -23.13 2.48 -17.70
C PRO A 114 -23.78 3.52 -16.77
N ARG A 115 -23.08 3.97 -15.72
CA ARG A 115 -23.68 4.80 -14.65
C ARG A 115 -24.16 6.17 -15.15
N PHE A 116 -23.52 6.70 -16.19
CA PHE A 116 -23.86 8.00 -16.78
C PHE A 116 -24.59 7.86 -18.14
N ALA A 117 -25.24 6.73 -18.42
CA ALA A 117 -25.88 6.49 -19.72
C ALA A 117 -26.91 7.57 -20.10
N SER A 118 -27.71 8.04 -19.13
CA SER A 118 -28.68 9.13 -19.30
C SER A 118 -28.00 10.44 -19.75
N ALA A 119 -26.92 10.81 -19.06
CA ALA A 119 -26.09 11.97 -19.34
C ALA A 119 -25.45 11.91 -20.72
N TYR A 120 -24.96 10.73 -21.12
CA TYR A 120 -24.38 10.52 -22.43
C TYR A 120 -25.41 10.64 -23.55
N GLN A 121 -26.62 10.12 -23.36
CA GLN A 121 -27.69 10.24 -24.35
C GLN A 121 -28.11 11.70 -24.56
N ASP A 122 -28.29 12.47 -23.49
CA ASP A 122 -28.60 13.91 -23.57
C ASP A 122 -27.44 14.70 -24.19
N ALA A 123 -26.19 14.41 -23.80
CA ALA A 123 -25.01 15.01 -24.40
C ALA A 123 -24.92 14.73 -25.90
N GLN A 124 -25.21 13.50 -26.32
CA GLN A 124 -25.22 13.10 -27.73
C GLN A 124 -26.30 13.85 -28.53
N GLN A 125 -27.50 14.04 -27.97
CA GLN A 125 -28.55 14.85 -28.60
C GLN A 125 -28.14 16.32 -28.80
N ARG A 126 -27.22 16.82 -27.97
CA ARG A 126 -26.64 18.17 -28.04
C ARG A 126 -25.35 18.24 -28.85
N GLY A 127 -24.92 17.14 -29.48
CA GLY A 127 -23.68 17.08 -30.26
C GLY A 127 -22.40 17.13 -29.42
N LEU A 128 -22.49 16.87 -28.11
CA LEU A 128 -21.34 16.83 -27.21
C LEU A 128 -20.68 15.45 -27.22
N SER A 129 -19.36 15.44 -27.04
CA SER A 129 -18.58 14.21 -27.00
C SER A 129 -18.66 13.52 -25.63
N ALA A 130 -18.40 12.21 -25.61
CA ALA A 130 -18.34 11.46 -24.37
C ALA A 130 -17.23 11.96 -23.41
N ALA A 131 -16.12 12.43 -23.97
CA ALA A 131 -15.03 13.01 -23.19
C ALA A 131 -15.45 14.31 -22.48
N THR A 132 -16.36 15.07 -23.09
CA THR A 132 -16.91 16.30 -22.50
C THR A 132 -17.73 15.99 -21.25
N VAL A 133 -18.58 14.96 -21.28
CA VAL A 133 -19.38 14.52 -20.12
C VAL A 133 -18.49 14.06 -18.97
N ALA A 134 -17.49 13.21 -19.25
CA ALA A 134 -16.54 12.76 -18.23
C ALA A 134 -15.76 13.93 -17.60
N THR A 135 -15.32 14.88 -18.41
CA THR A 135 -14.62 16.08 -17.91
C THR A 135 -15.51 16.93 -17.01
N GLN A 136 -16.76 17.17 -17.41
CA GLN A 136 -17.73 17.91 -16.60
C GLN A 136 -18.08 17.17 -15.31
N ALA A 137 -18.21 15.84 -15.37
CA ALA A 137 -18.52 15.02 -14.21
C ALA A 137 -17.42 15.07 -13.16
N ARG A 138 -16.15 14.97 -13.62
CA ARG A 138 -14.98 15.14 -12.77
C ARG A 138 -14.92 16.53 -12.14
N GLN A 139 -15.15 17.59 -12.92
CA GLN A 139 -15.16 18.96 -12.41
C GLN A 139 -16.22 19.16 -11.34
N ALA A 140 -17.46 18.71 -11.59
CA ALA A 140 -18.54 18.79 -10.62
C ALA A 140 -18.24 18.00 -9.34
N PHE A 141 -17.58 16.84 -9.45
CA PHE A 141 -17.14 16.07 -8.28
C PHE A 141 -16.07 16.82 -7.48
N ASP A 142 -15.05 17.37 -8.14
CA ASP A 142 -13.98 18.12 -7.48
C ASP A 142 -14.51 19.40 -6.82
N GLU A 143 -15.50 20.06 -7.43
CA GLU A 143 -16.21 21.21 -6.85
C GLU A 143 -17.02 20.80 -5.63
N LEU A 144 -17.76 19.69 -5.70
CA LEU A 144 -18.50 19.15 -4.57
C LEU A 144 -17.56 18.83 -3.40
N LEU A 145 -16.42 18.18 -3.67
CA LEU A 145 -15.43 17.89 -2.63
C LEU A 145 -14.84 19.17 -2.03
N ARG A 146 -14.56 20.20 -2.83
CA ARG A 146 -14.06 21.48 -2.33
C ARG A 146 -15.09 22.22 -1.47
N ALA A 147 -16.36 22.23 -1.90
CA ALA A 147 -17.45 22.96 -1.27
C ALA A 147 -17.93 22.30 0.03
N GLN A 148 -18.12 20.99 0.04
CA GLN A 148 -18.71 20.27 1.17
C GLN A 148 -17.67 19.56 2.05
N TYR A 149 -16.48 19.28 1.52
CA TYR A 149 -15.45 18.47 2.18
C TYR A 149 -14.06 19.12 2.08
N THR A 150 -13.94 20.39 2.49
CA THR A 150 -12.68 21.17 2.47
C THR A 150 -11.52 20.38 3.12
N PRO A 151 -10.30 20.37 2.55
CA PRO A 151 -9.80 21.16 1.42
C PRO A 151 -10.17 20.62 0.02
N GLY A 152 -10.97 19.56 -0.09
CA GLY A 152 -11.21 18.87 -1.36
C GLY A 152 -10.09 17.89 -1.71
N ALA A 153 -9.98 17.53 -3.00
CA ALA A 153 -9.02 16.53 -3.50
C ALA A 153 -9.05 15.21 -2.70
N THR A 154 -7.91 14.57 -2.46
CA THR A 154 -7.84 13.29 -1.74
C THR A 154 -8.36 13.38 -0.31
N ILE A 155 -8.08 14.47 0.42
CA ILE A 155 -8.54 14.63 1.81
C ILE A 155 -10.06 14.78 1.83
N GLY A 156 -10.62 15.60 0.93
CA GLY A 156 -12.06 15.76 0.76
C GLY A 156 -12.73 14.46 0.33
N TYR A 157 -12.10 13.68 -0.54
CA TYR A 157 -12.56 12.34 -0.93
C TYR A 157 -12.68 11.40 0.28
N VAL A 158 -11.66 11.32 1.13
CA VAL A 158 -11.71 10.49 2.34
C VAL A 158 -12.83 10.94 3.27
N ARG A 159 -12.98 12.26 3.48
CA ARG A 159 -14.07 12.83 4.28
C ARG A 159 -15.43 12.48 3.71
N TRP A 160 -15.62 12.65 2.40
CA TRP A 160 -16.84 12.28 1.70
C TRP A 160 -17.15 10.79 1.82
N ALA A 161 -16.16 9.92 1.60
CA ALA A 161 -16.32 8.46 1.66
C ALA A 161 -16.75 7.98 3.06
N VAL A 162 -16.21 8.61 4.12
CA VAL A 162 -16.54 8.30 5.52
C VAL A 162 -17.87 8.93 5.95
N ALA A 163 -18.22 10.13 5.48
CA ALA A 163 -19.43 10.82 5.93
C ALA A 163 -20.69 10.35 5.21
N ALA A 164 -20.65 10.25 3.88
CA ALA A 164 -21.82 9.97 3.04
C ALA A 164 -21.57 8.82 2.07
N GLY A 165 -20.45 8.85 1.34
CA GLY A 165 -20.12 7.93 0.25
C GLY A 165 -21.12 7.94 -0.91
N THR A 166 -22.03 8.90 -0.93
CA THR A 166 -23.01 9.15 -2.00
C THR A 166 -23.12 10.65 -2.23
N ALA A 167 -23.23 11.07 -3.48
CA ALA A 167 -23.42 12.47 -3.83
C ALA A 167 -24.15 12.57 -5.17
N ARG A 168 -25.13 13.47 -5.25
CA ARG A 168 -25.77 13.83 -6.51
C ARG A 168 -24.94 14.92 -7.18
N LEU A 169 -24.36 14.62 -8.33
CA LEU A 169 -23.63 15.58 -9.15
C LEU A 169 -24.60 16.20 -10.15
N THR A 170 -24.66 17.53 -10.18
CA THR A 170 -25.40 18.28 -11.20
C THR A 170 -24.40 18.77 -12.22
N LEU A 171 -24.57 18.38 -13.49
CA LEU A 171 -23.67 18.82 -14.56
C LEU A 171 -24.30 19.95 -15.38
N PRO A 172 -23.48 20.70 -16.14
CA PRO A 172 -23.98 21.68 -17.09
C PRO A 172 -25.03 21.07 -18.03
N GLY A 173 -26.14 21.77 -18.21
CA GLY A 173 -27.26 21.27 -19.02
C GLY A 173 -28.42 20.68 -18.23
N GLY A 174 -28.35 20.69 -16.89
CA GLY A 174 -29.46 20.40 -15.99
C GLY A 174 -29.61 18.92 -15.62
N PHE A 175 -28.74 18.04 -16.13
CA PHE A 175 -28.75 16.65 -15.71
C PHE A 175 -28.09 16.49 -14.35
N SER A 176 -28.56 15.48 -13.61
CA SER A 176 -27.92 15.08 -12.38
C SER A 176 -27.78 13.56 -12.30
N GLU A 177 -26.64 13.07 -11.83
CA GLU A 177 -26.45 11.65 -11.53
C GLU A 177 -25.92 11.42 -10.13
N GLU A 178 -26.29 10.28 -9.55
CA GLU A 178 -25.80 9.88 -8.24
C GLU A 178 -24.48 9.11 -8.36
N VAL A 179 -23.42 9.66 -7.77
CA VAL A 179 -22.14 8.97 -7.60
C VAL A 179 -22.13 8.32 -6.23
N SER A 180 -21.94 6.99 -6.21
CA SER A 180 -21.85 6.20 -4.99
C SER A 180 -20.62 5.29 -4.98
N ILE A 181 -20.02 5.14 -3.79
CA ILE A 181 -19.08 4.06 -3.49
C ILE A 181 -19.87 2.88 -2.92
N GLY A 182 -19.58 1.66 -3.41
CA GLY A 182 -20.31 0.45 -3.01
C GLY A 182 -20.17 0.10 -1.52
N HIS A 183 -19.15 0.64 -0.87
CA HIS A 183 -18.94 0.54 0.58
C HIS A 183 -18.77 1.96 1.10
N ARG A 184 -19.74 2.46 1.87
CA ARG A 184 -19.78 3.82 2.41
C ARG A 184 -19.68 3.84 3.93
N GLY A 185 -19.30 4.97 4.51
CA GLY A 185 -19.31 5.16 5.95
C GLY A 185 -18.30 4.28 6.68
N TRP A 186 -18.72 3.71 7.81
CA TRP A 186 -17.91 2.80 8.61
C TRP A 186 -17.41 1.58 7.85
N ALA A 187 -18.20 1.04 6.91
CA ALA A 187 -17.78 -0.10 6.11
C ALA A 187 -16.57 0.24 5.23
N TRP A 188 -16.53 1.44 4.65
CA TRP A 188 -15.37 1.92 3.90
C TRP A 188 -14.14 2.03 4.82
N LEU A 189 -14.31 2.69 5.96
CA LEU A 189 -13.20 2.92 6.90
C LEU A 189 -12.62 1.61 7.43
N LEU A 190 -13.47 0.69 7.91
CA LEU A 190 -13.04 -0.61 8.41
C LEU A 190 -12.32 -1.42 7.34
N ARG A 191 -12.83 -1.42 6.10
CA ARG A 191 -12.19 -2.11 4.98
C ARG A 191 -10.82 -1.52 4.67
N THR A 192 -10.70 -0.19 4.61
CA THR A 192 -9.45 0.51 4.35
C THR A 192 -8.43 0.25 5.45
N LEU A 193 -8.85 0.30 6.72
CA LEU A 193 -7.98 -0.02 7.86
C LEU A 193 -7.56 -1.49 7.88
N ALA A 194 -8.47 -2.43 7.59
CA ALA A 194 -8.15 -3.86 7.50
C ALA A 194 -7.14 -4.14 6.37
N ALA A 195 -7.32 -3.53 5.21
CA ALA A 195 -6.41 -3.65 4.08
C ALA A 195 -4.99 -3.19 4.43
N TYR A 196 -4.84 -1.99 4.98
CA TYR A 196 -3.52 -1.48 5.38
C TYR A 196 -2.94 -2.19 6.61
N GLY A 197 -3.80 -2.71 7.49
CA GLY A 197 -3.40 -3.58 8.59
C GLY A 197 -2.76 -4.87 8.07
N LEU A 198 -3.35 -5.53 7.07
CA LEU A 198 -2.74 -6.71 6.46
C LEU A 198 -1.47 -6.40 5.68
N LEU A 199 -1.39 -5.25 5.01
CA LEU A 199 -0.14 -4.79 4.39
C LEU A 199 0.97 -4.66 5.44
N ALA A 200 0.67 -4.06 6.59
CA ALA A 200 1.61 -3.94 7.70
C ALA A 200 2.03 -5.30 8.27
N VAL A 201 1.08 -6.24 8.40
CA VAL A 201 1.36 -7.63 8.84
C VAL A 201 2.28 -8.33 7.84
N GLY A 202 2.03 -8.21 6.54
CA GLY A 202 2.88 -8.78 5.50
C GLY A 202 4.30 -8.23 5.52
N LEU A 203 4.45 -6.91 5.69
CA LEU A 203 5.75 -6.25 5.85
C LEU A 203 6.46 -6.72 7.13
N TRP A 204 5.73 -6.77 8.25
CA TRP A 204 6.25 -7.20 9.55
C TRP A 204 6.79 -8.62 9.49
N TYR A 205 6.03 -9.56 8.91
CA TYR A 205 6.44 -10.97 8.82
C TYR A 205 7.80 -11.15 8.16
N GLN A 206 8.10 -10.36 7.11
CA GLN A 206 9.37 -10.43 6.40
C GLN A 206 10.50 -9.70 7.15
N LEU A 207 10.21 -8.51 7.70
CA LEU A 207 11.24 -7.68 8.33
C LEU A 207 11.56 -8.11 9.77
N GLU A 208 10.67 -8.83 10.44
CA GLU A 208 10.90 -9.42 11.77
C GLU A 208 12.13 -10.35 11.76
N ALA A 209 12.40 -11.04 10.64
CA ALA A 209 13.59 -11.87 10.46
C ALA A 209 14.91 -11.07 10.51
N LEU A 210 14.89 -9.73 10.41
CA LEU A 210 16.08 -8.88 10.63
C LEU A 210 16.52 -8.81 12.10
N ARG A 211 15.69 -9.29 13.03
CA ARG A 211 16.04 -9.31 14.46
C ARG A 211 16.95 -10.47 14.84
N GLN A 212 16.96 -11.54 14.05
CA GLN A 212 17.76 -12.72 14.31
C GLN A 212 19.22 -12.48 13.90
N ALA A 213 20.15 -12.74 14.84
CA ALA A 213 21.59 -12.58 14.60
C ALA A 213 22.11 -13.65 13.62
N THR A 214 21.58 -14.87 13.71
CA THR A 214 21.94 -15.97 12.83
C THR A 214 21.07 -15.97 11.57
N PRO A 215 21.63 -16.29 10.40
CA PRO A 215 20.83 -16.60 9.23
C PRO A 215 20.01 -17.86 9.53
N THR A 216 18.69 -17.82 9.36
CA THR A 216 17.88 -19.04 9.24
C THR A 216 18.31 -19.74 7.95
N ASN A 217 19.24 -20.67 8.07
CA ASN A 217 19.60 -21.54 6.97
C ASN A 217 18.58 -22.70 6.97
N ASN A 218 17.62 -22.65 6.04
CA ASN A 218 16.67 -23.75 5.86
C ASN A 218 17.29 -24.93 5.10
N ILE A 219 18.57 -24.83 4.73
CA ILE A 219 19.35 -25.93 4.20
C ILE A 219 19.89 -26.68 5.41
N LEU A 220 19.34 -27.88 5.66
CA LEU A 220 19.93 -28.83 6.60
C LEU A 220 21.42 -28.99 6.23
N PRO A 221 22.35 -28.89 7.20
CA PRO A 221 23.74 -29.16 6.90
C PRO A 221 23.85 -30.57 6.29
N PRO A 222 24.73 -30.78 5.30
CA PRO A 222 24.93 -32.10 4.70
C PRO A 222 25.17 -33.14 5.81
N GLY A 223 24.36 -34.20 5.86
CA GLY A 223 24.42 -35.24 6.88
C GLY A 223 23.44 -35.09 8.07
N ALA A 224 22.65 -34.01 8.13
CA ALA A 224 21.53 -33.88 9.08
C ALA A 224 20.22 -34.42 8.48
N GLU A 225 20.27 -35.59 7.85
CA GLU A 225 19.06 -36.31 7.46
C GLU A 225 18.38 -36.81 8.74
N VAL A 226 17.11 -36.45 8.93
CA VAL A 226 16.31 -36.93 10.05
C VAL A 226 16.14 -38.43 9.83
N LEU A 227 16.78 -39.25 10.67
CA LEU A 227 16.51 -40.68 10.71
C LEU A 227 15.03 -40.84 11.11
N GLU A 228 14.20 -41.31 10.18
CA GLU A 228 12.84 -41.74 10.49
C GLU A 228 12.95 -42.98 11.40
N GLU A 229 12.52 -42.85 12.66
CA GLU A 229 12.33 -43.98 13.58
C GLU A 229 11.04 -44.75 13.28
#